data_AF-A0A941YQS4-F1
#
_entry.id   AF-A0A941YQS4-F1
#
_cell.length_a   1.000
_cell.length_b   1.000
_cell.length_c   1.000
_cell.angle_alpha   90.00
_cell.angle_beta   90.00
_cell.angle_gamma   90.00
#
_symmetry.space_group_name_H-M   'P 1'
#
loop_
_entity.id
_entity.type
_entity.pdbx_description
1 polymer ?
#
loop_
_entity_poly.entity_id
_entity_poly.type
_entity_poly.pdbx_seq_one_letter_code
_entity_poly.pdbx_strand_id
1 'polypeptide(L)' 'MKRSILFFVAGMSLVLDGCASMGGAQRANAGYDSNVDMGKVVAVNQWAETKGAKVVWINYPQKPKNLDSSQVN' A
#
# COMPACT_ATOMS: atom_id res chain seq x y z
N MET A 1 8.77 -22.57 40.38
CA MET A 1 7.62 -23.08 39.58
C MET A 1 6.73 -21.95 39.04
N LYS A 2 6.23 -21.01 39.85
CA LYS A 2 5.35 -19.90 39.39
C LYS A 2 5.98 -18.95 38.34
N ARG A 3 7.30 -18.74 38.40
CA ARG A 3 8.03 -17.88 37.44
C ARG A 3 8.15 -18.48 36.03
N SER A 4 8.21 -19.81 35.90
CA SER A 4 8.31 -20.47 34.59
C SER A 4 7.03 -20.38 33.78
N ILE A 5 5.87 -20.30 34.43
CA ILE A 5 4.56 -20.17 33.77
C ILE A 5 4.42 -18.81 33.08
N LEU A 6 4.92 -17.73 33.70
CA LEU A 6 4.86 -16.39 33.11
C LEU A 6 5.69 -16.27 31.82
N PHE A 7 6.87 -16.89 31.78
CA PHE A 7 7.69 -16.93 30.56
C PHE A 7 7.05 -17.77 29.45
N PHE A 8 6.35 -18.85 29.80
CA PHE A 8 5.65 -19.69 28.84
C PHE A 8 4.45 -18.96 28.19
N VAL A 9 3.68 -18.21 28.98
CA VAL A 9 2.54 -17.42 28.49
C VAL A 9 3.01 -16.24 27.62
N ALA A 10 4.08 -15.57 28.01
CA ALA A 10 4.68 -14.49 27.20
C ALA A 10 5.29 -15.03 25.88
N GLY A 11 5.86 -16.23 25.89
CA GLY A 11 6.37 -16.88 24.69
C GLY A 11 5.27 -17.29 23.70
N MET A 12 4.11 -17.75 24.17
CA MET A 12 3.00 -18.13 23.30
C MET A 12 2.31 -16.93 22.63
N SER A 13 2.29 -15.76 23.26
CA SER A 13 1.63 -14.57 22.68
C SER A 13 2.36 -14.07 21.43
N LEU A 14 3.68 -14.17 21.39
CA LEU A 14 4.51 -13.76 20.24
C LEU A 14 4.31 -14.62 18.99
N VAL A 15 3.76 -15.84 19.11
CA VAL A 15 3.54 -16.75 17.97
C VAL A 15 2.22 -16.45 17.25
N LEU A 16 1.25 -15.80 17.92
CA LEU A 16 -0.05 -15.48 17.32
C LEU A 16 -0.08 -14.13 16.58
N ASP A 17 0.80 -13.19 16.92
CA ASP A 17 0.88 -11.88 16.23
C ASP A 17 1.53 -11.93 14.84
N GLY A 18 2.16 -13.05 14.47
CA GLY A 18 2.85 -13.21 13.19
C GLY A 18 1.93 -13.38 11.97
N CYS A 19 0.64 -13.67 12.15
CA CYS A 19 -0.24 -14.01 11.02
C CYS A 19 -1.10 -12.83 10.51
N ALA A 20 -1.21 -11.73 11.25
CA ALA A 20 -2.00 -10.55 10.83
C ALA A 20 -1.25 -9.62 9.84
N SER A 21 0.07 -9.79 9.70
CA SER A 21 0.92 -8.87 8.90
C SER A 21 1.00 -9.22 7.40
N MET A 22 0.37 -10.30 6.93
CA MET A 22 0.57 -10.78 5.55
C MET A 22 -0.74 -10.88 4.74
N GLY A 23 -1.65 -9.93 4.95
CA GLY A 23 -2.87 -9.75 4.16
C GLY A 23 -2.84 -8.46 3.35
N GLY A 24 -1.85 -8.28 2.47
CA GLY A 24 -1.65 -6.99 1.81
C GLY A 24 -1.01 -7.02 0.42
N ALA A 25 -1.03 -8.14 -0.29
CA ALA A 25 -0.53 -8.21 -1.67
C ALA A 25 -1.65 -8.63 -2.62
N GLN A 26 -2.80 -7.94 -2.57
CA GLN A 26 -3.77 -8.02 -3.66
C GLN A 26 -3.21 -7.19 -4.84
N ARG A 27 -2.20 -7.73 -5.52
CA ARG A 27 -1.78 -7.21 -6.83
C ARG A 27 -2.89 -7.58 -7.82
N ALA A 28 -3.86 -6.69 -7.92
CA ALA A 28 -4.82 -6.70 -9.00
C ALA A 28 -4.05 -6.50 -10.32
N ASN A 29 -3.81 -7.59 -11.03
CA ASN A 29 -3.49 -7.60 -12.46
C ASN A 29 -4.74 -7.21 -13.26
N ALA A 30 -5.26 -6.00 -13.04
CA ALA A 30 -6.18 -5.36 -13.96
C ALA A 30 -5.31 -4.54 -14.91
N GLY A 31 -5.39 -4.80 -16.21
CA GLY A 31 -4.59 -4.13 -17.23
C GLY A 31 -4.54 -2.63 -16.97
N TYR A 32 -3.35 -2.16 -16.57
CA TYR A 32 -3.17 -0.75 -16.28
C TYR A 32 -3.26 0.01 -17.60
N ASP A 33 -4.28 0.85 -17.72
CA ASP A 33 -4.38 1.84 -18.78
C ASP A 33 -3.08 2.66 -18.78
N SER A 34 -2.38 2.68 -19.91
CA SER A 34 -1.08 3.35 -20.05
C SER A 34 -1.17 4.86 -19.83
N ASN A 35 -2.39 5.43 -19.83
CA ASN A 35 -2.66 6.82 -19.54
C ASN A 35 -2.74 7.12 -18.03
N VAL A 36 -2.74 6.10 -17.16
CA VAL A 36 -2.71 6.32 -15.71
C VAL A 36 -1.36 6.92 -15.29
N ASP A 37 -1.43 7.97 -14.49
CA ASP A 37 -0.27 8.56 -13.82
C ASP A 37 0.07 7.74 -12.57
N MET A 38 0.84 6.68 -12.82
CA MET A 38 1.35 5.77 -11.78
C MET A 38 2.20 6.48 -10.74
N GLY A 39 2.96 7.51 -11.13
CA GLY A 39 3.79 8.28 -10.21
C GLY A 39 2.94 8.93 -9.13
N LYS A 40 1.81 9.52 -9.54
CA LYS A 40 0.85 10.12 -8.61
C LYS A 40 0.17 9.09 -7.73
N VAL A 41 -0.24 7.95 -8.29
CA VAL A 41 -0.86 6.85 -7.53
C VAL A 41 0.08 6.37 -6.42
N VAL A 42 1.34 6.08 -6.75
CA VAL A 42 2.34 5.61 -5.80
C VAL A 42 2.61 6.66 -4.72
N ALA A 43 2.83 7.93 -5.12
CA ALA A 43 3.13 8.99 -4.17
C ALA A 43 1.99 9.22 -3.16
N VAL A 44 0.74 9.24 -3.63
CA VAL A 44 -0.44 9.45 -2.77
C VAL A 44 -0.69 8.25 -1.87
N ASN A 45 -0.54 7.02 -2.40
CA ASN A 45 -0.70 5.81 -1.59
C ASN A 45 0.35 5.74 -0.48
N GLN A 46 1.62 6.01 -0.79
CA GLN A 46 2.69 6.01 0.19
C GLN A 46 2.49 7.11 1.24
N TRP A 47 2.09 8.32 0.83
CA TRP A 47 1.72 9.37 1.77
C TRP A 47 0.58 8.94 2.71
N ALA A 48 -0.47 8.31 2.18
CA ALA A 48 -1.57 7.83 3.00
C ALA A 48 -1.13 6.74 3.99
N GLU A 49 -0.28 5.81 3.56
CA GLU A 49 0.31 4.80 4.43
C GLU A 49 1.10 5.45 5.58
N THR A 50 1.88 6.51 5.33
CA THR A 50 2.58 7.25 6.40
C THR A 50 1.64 7.90 7.42
N LYS A 51 0.35 8.05 7.09
CA LYS A 51 -0.69 8.60 7.95
C LYS A 51 -1.60 7.53 8.56
N GLY A 52 -1.34 6.25 8.31
CA GLY A 52 -2.23 5.16 8.73
C GLY A 52 -3.56 5.14 7.98
N ALA A 53 -3.62 5.74 6.78
CA ALA A 53 -4.81 5.79 5.95
C ALA A 53 -4.66 4.90 4.70
N LYS A 54 -5.78 4.53 4.08
CA LYS A 54 -5.82 3.78 2.83
C LYS A 54 -6.57 4.57 1.76
N VAL A 55 -5.98 4.68 0.58
CA VAL A 55 -6.60 5.36 -0.57
C VAL A 55 -7.32 4.33 -1.44
N VAL A 56 -8.57 4.65 -1.79
CA VAL A 56 -9.37 3.89 -2.74
C VAL A 56 -9.65 4.81 -3.93
N TRP A 57 -9.18 4.40 -5.11
CA TRP A 57 -9.33 5.18 -6.33
C TRP A 57 -10.65 4.80 -7.02
N ILE A 58 -11.60 5.74 -7.04
CA ILE A 58 -12.82 5.62 -7.87
C ILE A 58 -12.47 5.91 -9.34
N ASN A 59 -11.60 6.91 -9.56
CA ASN A 59 -11.01 7.23 -10.85
C ASN A 59 -9.49 7.37 -10.69
N TYR A 60 -8.72 6.65 -11.49
CA TYR A 60 -7.27 6.76 -11.47
C TYR A 60 -6.82 8.10 -12.07
N PRO A 61 -5.80 8.75 -11.49
CA PRO A 61 -5.24 9.97 -12.05
C PRO A 61 -4.67 9.66 -13.44
N GLN A 62 -4.90 10.56 -14.39
CA GLN A 62 -4.42 10.43 -15.75
C GLN A 62 -3.23 11.35 -15.98
N LYS A 63 -2.33 10.94 -16.89
CA LYS A 63 -1.24 11.79 -17.36
C LYS A 63 -1.81 13.08 -17.98
N PRO A 64 -1.17 14.24 -17.76
CA PRO A 64 -1.62 15.48 -18.38
C PRO A 64 -1.61 15.34 -19.90
N LYS A 65 -2.70 15.73 -20.56
CA LYS A 65 -2.90 15.51 -22.01
C LYS A 65 -2.04 16.38 -22.93
N ASN A 66 -1.23 17.32 -22.42
CA ASN A 66 -0.42 18.20 -23.26
C ASN A 66 0.85 18.64 -22.54
N LEU A 67 2.01 18.28 -23.09
CA LEU A 67 3.04 19.20 -23.59
C LEU A 67 3.78 18.44 -24.69
N ASP A 68 3.09 18.20 -25.80
CA ASP A 68 3.77 17.90 -27.04
C ASP A 68 4.57 19.16 -27.42
N SER A 69 5.89 19.08 -27.30
CA SER A 69 6.84 20.14 -27.65
C SER A 69 6.79 20.54 -29.14
N SER A 70 5.95 19.90 -29.96
CA SER A 70 5.66 20.30 -31.35
C SER A 70 4.54 21.34 -31.51
N GLN A 71 3.96 21.86 -30.42
CA GLN A 71 2.97 22.95 -30.41
C GLN A 71 3.49 24.24 -29.75
N VAL A 72 4.80 24.48 -29.78
CA VAL A 72 5.39 25.79 -29.43
C VAL A 72 5.98 26.35 -30.71
N ASN A 73 5.19 27.17 -31.39
CA ASN A 73 5.59 27.97 -32.56
C ASN A 73 6.31 29.23 -32.09
#